data_AF-A0A818WFE2-F1
#
_entry.id   AF-A0A818WFE2-F1
#
_cell.length_a   1.000
_cell.length_b   1.000
_cell.length_c   1.000
_cell.angle_alpha   90.00
_cell.angle_beta   90.00
_cell.angle_gamma   90.00
#
_symmetry.space_group_name_H-M   'P 1'
#
loop_
_entity.id
_entity.type
_entity.pdbx_description
1 polymer ?
#
loop_
_entity_poly.entity_id
_entity_poly.type
_entity_poly.pdbx_seq_one_letter_code
_entity_poly.pdbx_strand_id
1 'polypeptide(L)'
;MYRIGDYDTNEKYFNQYLEMDINEYETVLCYASLSKIIQILLVHFSAWGHCYVALKQYEQGEKLMQEALQIRRKSLPGNHHDFALTYSSLGLLYKIIMKNELALEYFLKAREIHLASGEPDLLDLLITERGIRMLQASDYRVSSPSLK
;
A
#
# COMPACT_ATOMS: atom_id res chain seq x y z
N MET A 1 58.83 22.35 1.74
CA MET A 1 58.78 23.39 0.70
C MET A 1 58.41 22.73 -0.62
N TYR A 2 57.13 22.71 -0.99
CA TYR A 2 56.69 22.18 -2.30
C TYR A 2 56.64 23.33 -3.29
N ARG A 3 57.39 23.20 -4.40
CA ARG A 3 57.51 24.20 -5.46
C ARG A 3 56.24 24.26 -6.29
N ILE A 4 55.83 25.49 -6.57
CA ILE A 4 54.80 25.91 -7.52
C ILE A 4 55.30 25.53 -8.93
N GLY A 5 54.63 24.56 -9.55
CA GLY A 5 54.87 24.10 -10.92
C GLY A 5 53.89 22.98 -11.24
N ASP A 6 53.19 23.09 -12.38
CA ASP A 6 52.19 22.17 -12.97
C ASP A 6 50.69 22.51 -12.82
N TYR A 7 50.33 23.78 -12.58
CA TYR A 7 48.95 24.25 -12.82
C TYR A 7 48.70 24.63 -14.29
N ASP A 8 49.71 25.12 -15.02
CA ASP A 8 49.58 25.54 -16.43
C ASP A 8 49.36 24.38 -17.42
N THR A 9 49.84 23.18 -17.10
CA THR A 9 49.68 22.00 -17.97
C THR A 9 48.26 21.41 -17.87
N ASN A 10 47.65 21.41 -16.68
CA ASN A 10 46.26 20.95 -16.50
C ASN A 10 45.25 21.85 -17.21
N GLU A 11 45.47 23.16 -17.24
CA GLU A 11 44.57 24.09 -17.93
C GLU A 11 44.63 23.91 -19.46
N LYS A 12 45.79 23.56 -20.02
CA LYS A 12 45.93 23.23 -21.45
C LYS A 12 45.24 21.92 -21.83
N TYR A 13 45.34 20.88 -20.99
CA TYR A 13 44.60 19.63 -21.20
C TYR A 13 43.09 19.81 -21.01
N PHE A 14 42.68 20.65 -20.04
CA PHE A 14 41.29 21.02 -19.79
C PHE A 14 40.70 21.80 -20.97
N ASN A 15 41.46 22.75 -21.52
CA ASN A 15 41.05 23.53 -22.69
C ASN A 15 41.10 22.72 -24.00
N GLN A 16 41.97 21.71 -24.13
CA GLN A 16 41.91 20.74 -25.24
C GLN A 16 40.75 19.74 -25.10
N TYR A 17 40.34 19.39 -23.88
CA TYR A 17 39.13 18.59 -23.62
C TYR A 17 37.84 19.38 -23.92
N LEU A 18 37.87 20.71 -23.74
CA LEU A 18 36.76 21.62 -24.03
C LEU A 18 36.54 21.88 -25.53
N GLU A 19 37.53 21.58 -26.39
CA GLU A 19 37.39 21.69 -27.85
C GLU A 19 36.80 20.43 -28.52
N MET A 20 36.48 19.37 -27.75
CA MET A 20 35.75 18.19 -28.23
C MET A 20 34.26 18.28 -27.89
N ASP A 21 33.50 18.70 -28.90
CA ASP A 21 32.11 18.39 -29.21
C ASP A 21 30.97 18.82 -28.25
N ILE A 22 30.27 19.89 -28.66
CA ILE A 22 28.91 20.29 -28.24
C ILE A 22 27.89 19.11 -28.32
N ASN A 23 28.19 18.04 -29.06
CA ASN A 23 27.39 16.81 -29.15
C ASN A 23 27.43 15.92 -27.90
N GLU A 24 28.46 16.01 -27.03
CA GLU A 24 28.54 15.17 -25.83
C GLU A 24 27.64 15.68 -24.68
N TYR A 25 27.40 16.98 -24.57
CA TYR A 25 26.56 17.52 -23.50
C TYR A 25 25.07 17.20 -23.71
N GLU A 26 24.60 17.25 -24.96
CA GLU A 26 23.23 16.83 -25.31
C GLU A 26 23.03 15.32 -25.11
N THR A 27 24.04 14.50 -25.46
CA THR A 27 23.96 13.05 -25.23
C THR A 27 23.99 12.69 -23.75
N VAL A 28 24.85 13.32 -22.93
CA VAL A 28 24.88 13.11 -21.47
C VAL A 28 23.55 13.53 -20.80
N LEU A 29 22.97 14.66 -21.19
CA LEU A 29 21.64 15.07 -20.70
C LEU A 29 20.54 14.09 -21.15
N CYS A 30 20.63 13.57 -22.38
CA CYS A 30 19.71 12.57 -22.90
C CYS A 30 19.82 11.24 -22.13
N TYR A 31 21.03 10.75 -21.86
CA TYR A 31 21.27 9.55 -21.03
C TYR A 31 20.78 9.74 -19.59
N ALA A 32 20.99 10.90 -18.98
CA ALA A 32 20.48 11.20 -17.65
C ALA A 32 18.93 11.21 -17.62
N SER A 33 18.30 11.78 -18.64
CA SER A 33 16.84 11.82 -18.80
C SER A 33 16.27 10.41 -19.03
N LEU A 34 16.90 9.63 -19.91
CA LEU A 34 16.54 8.25 -20.20
C LEU A 34 16.69 7.35 -18.97
N SER A 35 17.78 7.50 -18.22
CA SER A 35 18.01 6.78 -16.95
C SER A 35 16.90 7.08 -15.93
N LYS A 36 16.49 8.36 -15.82
CA LYS A 36 15.41 8.77 -14.93
C LYS A 36 14.05 8.19 -15.32
N ILE A 37 13.74 8.14 -16.63
CA ILE A 37 12.51 7.50 -17.15
C ILE A 37 12.52 6.00 -16.86
N ILE A 38 13.65 5.31 -17.09
CA ILE A 38 13.79 3.89 -16.81
C ILE A 38 13.59 3.60 -15.31
N GLN A 39 14.17 4.42 -14.43
CA GLN A 39 13.97 4.30 -12.97
C GLN A 39 12.50 4.45 -12.57
N ILE A 40 11.80 5.45 -13.11
CA ILE A 40 10.36 5.66 -12.84
C ILE A 40 9.53 4.47 -13.32
N LEU A 41 9.82 3.95 -14.53
CA LEU A 41 9.13 2.80 -15.10
C LEU A 41 9.33 1.53 -14.27
N LEU A 42 10.55 1.30 -13.78
CA LEU A 42 10.86 0.17 -12.89
C LEU A 42 10.09 0.25 -11.56
N VAL A 43 10.00 1.43 -10.96
CA VAL A 43 9.18 1.65 -9.75
C VAL A 43 7.70 1.40 -10.05
N HIS A 44 7.22 1.81 -11.22
CA HIS A 44 5.83 1.59 -11.61
C HIS A 44 5.49 0.11 -11.80
N PHE A 45 6.33 -0.64 -12.54
CA PHE A 45 6.12 -2.07 -12.75
C PHE A 45 6.28 -2.89 -11.47
N SER A 46 7.20 -2.53 -10.58
CA SER A 46 7.33 -3.20 -9.27
C SER A 46 6.10 -2.94 -8.38
N ALA A 47 5.58 -1.72 -8.35
CA ALA A 47 4.33 -1.39 -7.65
C ALA A 47 3.14 -2.16 -8.23
N TRP A 48 3.00 -2.22 -9.56
CA TRP A 48 1.97 -3.03 -10.22
C TRP A 48 2.12 -4.52 -9.91
N GLY A 49 3.34 -5.06 -9.94
CA GLY A 49 3.61 -6.44 -9.56
C GLY A 49 3.15 -6.75 -8.13
N HIS A 50 3.44 -5.86 -7.18
CA HIS A 50 2.96 -5.99 -5.80
C HIS A 50 1.43 -5.92 -5.71
N CYS A 51 0.79 -5.00 -6.45
CA CYS A 51 -0.67 -4.92 -6.52
C CYS A 51 -1.29 -6.21 -7.09
N TYR A 52 -0.75 -6.76 -8.19
CA TYR A 52 -1.24 -8.01 -8.78
C TYR A 52 -1.09 -9.21 -7.85
N VAL A 53 0.05 -9.31 -7.15
CA VAL A 53 0.27 -10.36 -6.14
C VAL A 53 -0.74 -10.22 -4.99
N ALA A 54 -0.95 -8.99 -4.49
CA ALA A 54 -1.91 -8.72 -3.45
C ALA A 54 -3.36 -9.02 -3.88
N LEU A 55 -3.74 -8.66 -5.12
CA LEU A 55 -5.06 -8.96 -5.69
C LEU A 55 -5.31 -10.46 -5.78
N LYS A 56 -4.33 -11.24 -6.27
CA LYS A 56 -4.45 -12.70 -6.36
C LYS A 56 -4.56 -13.38 -5.00
N GLN A 57 -3.79 -12.90 -4.01
CA GLN A 57 -3.88 -13.41 -2.64
C GLN A 57 -5.21 -13.02 -1.98
N TYR A 58 -5.71 -11.81 -2.27
CA TYR A 58 -7.01 -11.37 -1.80
C TYR A 58 -8.14 -12.25 -2.35
N GLU A 59 -8.17 -12.56 -3.65
CA GLU A 59 -9.23 -13.38 -4.24
C GLU A 59 -9.28 -14.77 -3.60
N GLN A 60 -8.10 -15.34 -3.34
CA GLN A 60 -7.97 -16.60 -2.62
C GLN A 60 -8.43 -16.47 -1.16
N GLY A 61 -8.03 -15.40 -0.47
CA GLY A 61 -8.43 -15.12 0.91
C GLY A 61 -9.94 -14.92 1.06
N GLU A 62 -10.56 -14.14 0.17
CA GLU A 62 -12.02 -13.95 0.12
C GLU A 62 -12.73 -15.28 -0.05
N LYS A 63 -12.30 -16.10 -1.01
CA LYS A 63 -12.89 -17.41 -1.27
C LYS A 63 -12.81 -18.32 -0.05
N LEU A 64 -11.63 -18.43 0.58
CA LEU A 64 -11.43 -19.26 1.77
C LEU A 64 -12.32 -18.80 2.95
N MET A 65 -12.44 -17.49 3.15
CA MET A 65 -13.28 -16.93 4.21
C MET A 65 -14.78 -17.14 3.94
N GLN A 66 -15.22 -17.07 2.68
CA GLN A 66 -16.60 -17.39 2.28
C GLN A 66 -16.90 -18.89 2.47
N GLU A 67 -15.96 -19.78 2.12
CA GLU A 67 -16.08 -21.22 2.39
C GLU A 67 -16.15 -21.50 3.90
N ALA A 68 -15.32 -20.83 4.70
CA ALA A 68 -15.37 -20.92 6.16
C ALA A 68 -16.74 -20.49 6.72
N LEU A 69 -17.33 -19.41 6.19
CA LEU A 69 -18.70 -19.00 6.56
C LEU A 69 -19.73 -20.08 6.21
N GLN A 70 -19.62 -20.74 5.05
CA GLN A 70 -20.55 -21.81 4.66
C GLN A 70 -20.46 -23.01 5.59
N ILE A 71 -19.25 -23.42 5.97
CA ILE A 71 -19.03 -24.52 6.91
C ILE A 71 -19.58 -24.14 8.29
N ARG A 72 -19.24 -22.94 8.79
CA ARG A 72 -19.73 -22.43 10.07
C ARG A 72 -21.25 -22.35 10.11
N ARG A 73 -21.92 -21.90 9.04
CA ARG A 73 -23.40 -21.89 8.93
C ARG A 73 -24.03 -23.27 9.05
N LYS A 74 -23.33 -24.34 8.65
CA LYS A 74 -23.83 -25.72 8.74
C LYS A 74 -23.57 -26.34 10.11
N SER A 75 -22.52 -25.91 10.81
CA SER A 75 -22.02 -26.57 12.01
C SER A 75 -22.27 -25.79 13.31
N LEU A 76 -22.50 -24.48 13.25
CA LEU A 76 -22.55 -23.60 14.40
C LEU A 76 -23.85 -22.78 14.45
N PRO A 77 -24.38 -22.48 15.65
CA PRO A 77 -25.49 -21.55 15.80
C PRO A 77 -25.09 -20.14 15.36
N GLY A 78 -26.02 -19.38 14.78
CA GLY A 78 -25.73 -18.11 14.07
C GLY A 78 -25.05 -16.99 14.88
N ASN A 79 -25.01 -17.10 16.21
CA ASN A 79 -24.36 -16.14 17.11
C ASN A 79 -23.00 -16.65 17.63
N HIS A 80 -22.46 -17.72 17.06
CA HIS A 80 -21.17 -18.25 17.48
C HIS A 80 -20.04 -17.25 17.20
N HIS A 81 -19.13 -17.09 18.16
CA HIS A 81 -18.01 -16.14 18.08
C HIS A 81 -17.16 -16.30 16.80
N ASP A 82 -16.95 -17.53 16.33
CA ASP A 82 -16.33 -17.82 15.03
C ASP A 82 -16.86 -17.02 13.84
N PHE A 83 -18.17 -16.69 13.81
CA PHE A 83 -18.70 -15.85 12.75
C PHE A 83 -18.11 -14.46 12.79
N ALA A 84 -17.97 -13.87 13.99
CA ALA A 84 -17.37 -12.56 14.19
C ALA A 84 -15.92 -12.55 13.70
N LEU A 85 -15.12 -13.55 14.05
CA LEU A 85 -13.72 -13.68 13.60
C LEU A 85 -13.60 -13.69 12.07
N THR A 86 -14.44 -14.45 11.38
CA THR A 86 -14.40 -14.47 9.90
C THR A 86 -14.94 -13.18 9.28
N TYR A 87 -15.93 -12.53 9.89
CA TYR A 87 -16.39 -11.22 9.43
C TYR A 87 -15.33 -10.12 9.64
N SER A 88 -14.65 -10.10 10.79
CA SER A 88 -13.50 -9.21 11.04
C SER A 88 -12.38 -9.44 10.03
N SER A 89 -12.09 -10.70 9.71
CA SER A 89 -11.07 -11.06 8.71
C SER A 89 -11.44 -10.59 7.30
N LEU A 90 -12.71 -10.74 6.89
CA LEU A 90 -13.23 -10.18 5.64
C LEU A 90 -13.14 -8.65 5.63
N GLY A 91 -13.52 -7.99 6.73
CA GLY A 91 -13.39 -6.53 6.86
C GLY A 91 -11.97 -6.03 6.64
N LEU A 92 -10.97 -6.70 7.22
CA LEU A 92 -9.55 -6.40 6.99
C LEU A 92 -9.13 -6.62 5.53
N LEU A 93 -9.60 -7.70 4.92
CA LEU A 93 -9.30 -8.06 3.54
C LEU A 93 -9.83 -7.00 2.55
N TYR A 94 -11.08 -6.55 2.71
CA TYR A 94 -11.66 -5.47 1.88
C TYR A 94 -10.99 -4.13 2.11
N LYS A 95 -10.51 -3.86 3.33
CA LYS A 95 -9.72 -2.65 3.63
C LYS A 95 -8.40 -2.62 2.84
N ILE A 96 -7.72 -3.76 2.66
CA ILE A 96 -6.47 -3.84 1.89
C ILE A 96 -6.69 -3.47 0.41
N ILE A 97 -7.85 -3.81 -0.15
CA ILE A 97 -8.23 -3.44 -1.52
C ILE A 97 -8.86 -2.03 -1.61
N MET A 98 -8.90 -1.30 -0.50
CA MET A 98 -9.53 0.03 -0.41
C MET A 98 -11.03 0.01 -0.72
N LYS A 99 -11.70 -1.14 -0.59
CA LYS A 99 -13.16 -1.26 -0.64
C LYS A 99 -13.75 -0.94 0.73
N ASN A 100 -13.65 0.32 1.13
CA ASN A 100 -13.95 0.80 2.48
C ASN A 100 -15.41 0.55 2.90
N GLU A 101 -16.37 0.71 1.98
CA GLU A 101 -17.80 0.48 2.25
C GLU A 101 -18.07 -0.98 2.64
N LEU A 102 -17.56 -1.94 1.86
CA LEU A 102 -17.68 -3.36 2.14
C LEU A 102 -16.93 -3.74 3.41
N ALA A 103 -15.73 -3.18 3.62
CA ALA A 103 -14.97 -3.40 4.85
C ALA A 103 -15.77 -2.99 6.10
N LEU A 104 -16.42 -1.82 6.04
CA LEU A 104 -17.26 -1.33 7.13
C LEU A 104 -18.46 -2.23 7.39
N GLU A 105 -19.15 -2.68 6.35
CA GLU A 105 -20.29 -3.60 6.48
C GLU A 105 -19.89 -4.89 7.21
N TYR A 106 -18.77 -5.49 6.84
CA TYR A 106 -18.28 -6.70 7.49
C TYR A 106 -17.83 -6.48 8.94
N PHE A 107 -17.18 -5.36 9.25
CA PHE A 107 -16.87 -5.04 10.64
C PHE A 107 -18.14 -4.81 11.49
N LEU A 108 -19.18 -4.20 10.92
CA LEU A 108 -20.47 -4.02 11.63
C LEU A 108 -21.13 -5.37 11.94
N LYS A 109 -21.14 -6.31 10.99
CA LYS A 109 -21.64 -7.68 11.22
C LYS A 109 -20.84 -8.41 12.30
N ALA A 110 -19.52 -8.27 12.32
CA ALA A 110 -18.69 -8.86 13.37
C ALA A 110 -19.05 -8.30 14.75
N ARG A 111 -19.22 -6.97 14.84
CA ARG A 111 -19.59 -6.29 16.08
C ARG A 111 -20.95 -6.74 16.62
N GLU A 112 -21.96 -6.91 15.76
CA GLU A 112 -23.28 -7.40 16.16
C GLU A 112 -23.19 -8.76 16.86
N ILE A 113 -22.35 -9.67 16.33
CA ILE A 113 -22.16 -11.00 16.91
C ILE A 113 -21.40 -10.93 18.23
N HIS A 114 -20.36 -10.11 18.33
CA HIS A 114 -19.64 -9.87 19.59
C HIS A 114 -20.56 -9.35 20.71
N LEU A 115 -21.47 -8.45 20.37
CA LEU A 115 -22.45 -7.92 21.33
C LEU A 115 -23.49 -8.98 21.72
N ALA A 116 -23.86 -9.86 20.78
CA ALA A 116 -24.80 -10.96 21.03
C ALA A 116 -24.19 -12.12 21.84
N SER A 117 -22.87 -12.33 21.79
CA SER A 117 -22.20 -13.46 22.46
C SER A 117 -21.96 -13.26 23.96
N GLY A 118 -22.15 -12.05 24.50
CA GLY A 118 -22.03 -11.74 25.94
C GLY A 118 -20.59 -11.71 26.49
N GLU A 119 -19.71 -12.58 25.99
CA GLU A 119 -18.26 -12.60 26.26
C GLU A 119 -17.49 -12.56 24.93
N PRO A 120 -17.36 -11.38 24.30
CA PRO A 120 -16.55 -11.24 23.11
C PRO A 120 -15.07 -11.42 23.44
N ASP A 121 -14.34 -12.11 22.56
CA ASP A 121 -12.88 -12.05 22.59
C ASP A 121 -12.46 -10.57 22.49
N LEU A 122 -11.83 -10.08 23.55
CA LEU A 122 -11.41 -8.70 23.69
C LEU A 122 -10.49 -8.29 22.54
N LEU A 123 -9.66 -9.22 22.05
CA LEU A 123 -8.73 -8.92 20.97
C LEU A 123 -9.47 -8.70 19.64
N ASP A 124 -10.41 -9.58 19.30
CA ASP A 124 -11.17 -9.46 18.04
C ASP A 124 -12.06 -8.22 18.05
N LEU A 125 -12.77 -7.97 19.16
CA LEU A 125 -13.61 -6.78 19.30
C LEU A 125 -12.80 -5.48 19.15
N LEU A 126 -11.60 -5.42 19.72
CA LEU A 126 -10.71 -4.26 19.56
C LEU A 126 -10.26 -4.07 18.10
N ILE A 127 -10.01 -5.15 17.37
CA ILE A 127 -9.67 -5.11 15.95
C ILE A 127 -10.86 -4.59 15.14
N THR A 128 -12.07 -5.13 15.39
CA THR A 128 -13.31 -4.69 14.75
C THR A 128 -13.57 -3.20 14.99
N GLU A 129 -13.53 -2.75 16.25
CA GLU A 129 -13.76 -1.35 16.63
C GLU A 129 -12.70 -0.41 16.06
N ARG A 130 -11.44 -0.82 16.04
CA ARG A 130 -10.37 -0.05 15.40
C ARG A 130 -10.58 0.06 13.90
N GLY A 131 -11.02 -1.03 13.25
CA GLY A 131 -11.38 -1.07 11.84
C GLY A 131 -12.48 -0.05 11.51
N ILE A 132 -13.57 -0.08 12.25
CA ILE A 132 -14.71 0.84 12.11
C ILE A 132 -14.25 2.29 12.28
N ARG A 133 -13.53 2.61 13.37
CA ARG A 133 -13.06 3.97 13.65
C ARG A 133 -12.14 4.50 12.56
N MET A 134 -11.24 3.68 12.02
CA MET A 134 -10.37 4.09 10.93
C MET A 134 -11.15 4.46 9.67
N LEU A 135 -12.17 3.66 9.33
CA LEU A 135 -13.00 3.89 8.13
C LEU A 135 -13.93 5.11 8.30
N GLN A 136 -14.50 5.30 9.49
CA GLN A 136 -15.32 6.48 9.78
C GLN A 136 -14.50 7.77 9.90
N ALA A 137 -13.26 7.69 10.40
CA ALA A 137 -12.36 8.84 10.47
C ALA A 137 -11.87 9.29 9.08
N SER A 138 -11.75 8.37 8.11
CA SER A 138 -11.49 8.76 6.71
C SER A 138 -12.65 9.54 6.11
N ASP A 139 -13.91 9.15 6.39
CA ASP A 139 -15.08 9.90 5.90
C ASP A 139 -15.20 11.28 6.55
N TYR A 140 -14.81 11.42 7.83
CA TYR A 140 -14.78 12.71 8.52
C TYR A 140 -13.76 13.70 7.91
N ARG A 141 -12.59 13.22 7.46
CA ARG A 141 -11.59 14.08 6.77
C ARG A 141 -12.07 14.57 5.41
N VAL A 142 -12.91 13.80 4.73
CA VAL A 142 -13.48 14.17 3.42
C VAL A 142 -14.66 15.13 3.58
N SER A 143 -15.38 15.06 4.69
CA SER A 143 -16.56 15.88 4.99
C SER A 143 -16.27 17.18 5.77
N SER A 144 -15.10 17.33 6.38
CA SER A 144 -14.63 18.64 6.85
C SER A 144 -14.29 19.52 5.65
N PRO A 145 -14.98 20.66 5.40
CA PRO A 145 -14.54 21.61 4.39
C PRO A 145 -13.14 22.04 4.76
N SER A 146 -12.21 21.95 3.82
CA SER A 146 -10.86 22.49 3.98
C SER A 146 -10.99 23.92 4.51
N LEU A 147 -10.52 24.13 5.74
CA LEU A 147 -10.38 25.46 6.32
C LEU A 147 -9.48 26.25 5.37
N LYS A 148 -10.12 27.15 4.61
CA LYS A 148 -9.46 28.20 3.84
C LYS A 148 -8.88 29.24 4.78
#